data_AF-A0ABD3R7U6-F1
#
_entry.id   AF-A0ABD3R7U6-F1
#
_cell.length_a   1.000
_cell.length_b   1.000
_cell.length_c   1.000
_cell.angle_alpha   90.00
_cell.angle_beta   90.00
_cell.angle_gamma   90.00
#
_symmetry.space_group_name_H-M   'P 1'
#
loop_
_entity.id
_entity.type
_entity.pdbx_description
1 polymer ?
#
loop_
_entity_poly.entity_id
_entity_poly.type
_entity_poly.pdbx_seq_one_letter_code
_entity_poly.pdbx_strand_id
1 'polypeptide(L)'
;MAWEGKGQMAVTAVTRDNCRPAVPHQSGQDQHARTGRTSSQSKISSSKRDKRDTSSNLLLHEENMTKTQLQTLLKGRGLPVSGNKPELIERLKNGLSGGSSAPKPKAWQYSDAKKDLKKALLDPTSRVHKMSVSEIYNSDDRYKQYPNFPKYYRDLRKHVEAEKIQVHQDNIAAKRYIIDNPRPSNLNKRGYPHWDTHTAKEMLEVDVANKKNESMAPRQLRETRDAYKEFPGDIFAKRVYAEVSKQKTAAFWAHKRNKKGMAKYLEDIALRVRA
;
A
#
# COMPACT_ATOMS: atom_id res chain seq x y z
N MET A 1 26.46 36.73 44.23
CA MET A 1 25.51 36.50 43.11
C MET A 1 26.30 36.46 41.82
N ALA A 2 25.83 35.68 40.84
CA ALA A 2 26.40 35.39 39.51
C ALA A 2 27.29 34.13 39.44
N TRP A 3 26.65 33.06 38.96
CA TRP A 3 27.21 31.76 38.61
C TRP A 3 27.82 31.78 37.20
N GLU A 4 29.02 31.23 37.04
CA GLU A 4 29.58 30.84 35.74
C GLU A 4 29.16 29.40 35.41
N GLY A 5 28.59 29.18 34.22
CA GLY A 5 28.23 27.85 33.72
C GLY A 5 28.51 27.75 32.22
N LYS A 6 29.72 27.35 31.86
CA LYS A 6 30.10 27.00 30.47
C LYS A 6 29.73 25.53 30.21
N GLY A 7 28.62 25.31 29.52
CA GLY A 7 28.24 23.99 29.00
C GLY A 7 28.81 23.78 27.60
N GLN A 8 29.80 22.89 27.47
CA GLN A 8 30.26 22.35 26.19
C GLN A 8 29.29 21.25 25.73
N MET A 9 28.69 21.41 24.55
CA MET A 9 27.88 20.37 23.90
C MET A 9 28.76 19.60 22.93
N ALA A 10 29.02 18.33 23.25
CA ALA A 10 29.67 17.37 22.38
C ALA A 10 28.74 16.99 21.21
N VAL A 11 29.27 17.08 19.99
CA VAL A 11 28.57 16.68 18.76
C VAL A 11 29.00 15.24 18.44
N THR A 12 28.13 14.27 18.68
CA THR A 12 28.29 12.88 18.22
C THR A 12 27.66 12.73 16.84
N ALA A 13 28.52 12.54 15.82
CA ALA A 13 28.09 12.22 14.46
C ALA A 13 27.72 10.73 14.37
N VAL A 14 26.44 10.44 14.07
CA VAL A 14 25.95 9.11 13.73
C VAL A 14 25.95 8.98 12.20
N THR A 15 26.98 8.38 11.63
CA THR A 15 26.99 7.88 10.25
C THR A 15 26.22 6.56 10.19
N ARG A 16 25.12 6.55 9.43
CA ARG A 16 24.34 5.34 9.11
C ARG A 16 24.86 4.65 7.86
N ASP A 17 24.87 3.33 7.95
CA ASP A 17 25.20 2.31 6.97
C ASP A 17 24.42 2.38 5.64
N ASN A 18 25.03 1.90 4.56
CA ASN A 18 24.64 0.66 3.88
C ASN A 18 25.10 0.63 2.41
N CYS A 19 26.12 -0.18 2.12
CA CYS A 19 26.39 -0.71 0.79
C CYS A 19 25.85 -2.14 0.69
N ARG A 20 24.95 -2.36 -0.28
CA ARG A 20 24.37 -3.65 -0.67
C ARG A 20 25.43 -4.58 -1.30
N PRO A 21 25.35 -5.90 -1.11
CA PRO A 21 25.97 -6.84 -2.03
C PRO A 21 25.04 -7.19 -3.22
N ALA A 22 25.69 -7.50 -4.34
CA ALA A 22 25.11 -7.91 -5.61
C ALA A 22 24.52 -9.33 -5.56
N VAL A 23 23.53 -9.59 -6.42
CA VAL A 23 23.00 -10.95 -6.69
C VAL A 23 23.18 -11.24 -8.18
N PRO A 24 23.62 -12.45 -8.57
CA PRO A 24 23.91 -12.78 -9.95
C PRO A 24 22.70 -13.30 -10.74
N HIS A 25 22.88 -13.19 -12.04
CA HIS A 25 22.04 -13.54 -13.16
C HIS A 25 21.86 -15.07 -13.28
N GLN A 26 20.62 -15.54 -13.49
CA GLN A 26 20.37 -16.88 -13.99
C GLN A 26 19.38 -16.83 -15.17
N SER A 27 19.89 -17.27 -16.31
CA SER A 27 19.21 -17.58 -17.55
C SER A 27 18.48 -18.92 -17.44
N GLY A 28 17.26 -18.99 -18.00
CA GLY A 28 16.53 -20.24 -18.20
C GLY A 28 16.68 -20.75 -19.63
N GLN A 29 16.54 -22.07 -19.79
CA GLN A 29 16.20 -22.90 -20.96
C GLN A 29 15.88 -24.29 -20.37
N ASP A 30 15.08 -25.21 -20.90
CA ASP A 30 14.09 -25.25 -21.97
C ASP A 30 13.28 -26.55 -21.77
N GLN A 31 12.24 -26.68 -22.59
CA GLN A 31 11.18 -27.67 -22.68
C GLN A 31 11.60 -29.16 -22.73
N HIS A 32 10.66 -30.07 -22.42
CA HIS A 32 10.26 -31.15 -23.34
C HIS A 32 8.93 -31.81 -22.94
N ALA A 33 8.02 -31.85 -23.91
CA ALA A 33 6.79 -32.62 -23.93
C ALA A 33 7.07 -34.13 -24.07
N ARG A 34 6.19 -34.97 -23.53
CA ARG A 34 5.93 -36.30 -24.12
C ARG A 34 4.52 -36.80 -23.80
N THR A 35 3.77 -36.94 -24.89
CA THR A 35 2.53 -37.70 -25.04
C THR A 35 2.77 -39.19 -24.86
N GLY A 36 1.85 -39.88 -24.20
CA GLY A 36 1.83 -41.35 -24.07
C GLY A 36 0.40 -41.86 -23.86
N ARG A 37 -0.17 -42.37 -24.93
CA ARG A 37 -1.47 -43.03 -25.08
C ARG A 37 -1.28 -44.53 -24.81
N THR A 38 -2.17 -45.19 -24.06
CA THR A 38 -2.67 -46.54 -24.36
C THR A 38 -3.84 -46.94 -23.46
N SER A 39 -4.86 -47.45 -24.14
CA SER A 39 -6.09 -48.10 -23.66
C SER A 39 -5.81 -49.40 -22.90
N SER A 40 -6.63 -49.72 -21.91
CA SER A 40 -7.04 -51.10 -21.59
C SER A 40 -8.30 -51.09 -20.73
N GLN A 41 -9.37 -51.63 -21.30
CA GLN A 41 -10.61 -52.00 -20.61
C GLN A 41 -10.41 -53.32 -19.86
N SER A 42 -10.95 -53.42 -18.65
CA SER A 42 -11.38 -54.71 -18.09
C SER A 42 -12.52 -54.46 -17.09
N LYS A 43 -13.70 -54.98 -17.45
CA LYS A 43 -14.90 -55.09 -16.62
C LYS A 43 -14.69 -56.19 -15.57
N ILE A 44 -14.97 -55.92 -14.30
CA ILE A 44 -15.41 -56.95 -13.35
C ILE A 44 -16.57 -56.39 -12.53
N SER A 45 -17.61 -57.21 -12.46
CA SER A 45 -18.94 -56.97 -11.93
C SER A 45 -19.01 -57.22 -10.41
N SER A 46 -19.92 -56.50 -9.75
CA SER A 46 -20.80 -56.97 -8.66
C SER A 46 -20.19 -57.45 -7.32
N SER A 47 -20.35 -56.62 -6.28
CA SER A 47 -20.78 -57.11 -4.95
C SER A 47 -21.31 -55.96 -4.10
N LYS A 48 -22.64 -55.86 -4.07
CA LYS A 48 -23.44 -54.99 -3.21
C LYS A 48 -23.53 -55.67 -1.84
N ARG A 49 -22.92 -55.11 -0.79
CA ARG A 49 -23.19 -55.49 0.61
C ARG A 49 -23.39 -54.24 1.45
N ASP A 50 -24.42 -54.33 2.28
CA ASP A 50 -25.01 -53.32 3.14
C ASP A 50 -24.02 -52.62 4.09
N LYS A 51 -24.05 -51.28 4.10
CA LYS A 51 -23.30 -50.39 5.02
C LYS A 51 -24.23 -49.43 5.76
N ARG A 52 -25.42 -49.87 6.17
CA ARG A 52 -26.39 -48.97 6.83
C ARG A 52 -26.58 -49.16 8.33
N ASP A 53 -26.20 -50.29 8.90
CA ASP A 53 -26.46 -50.55 10.34
C ASP A 53 -25.26 -50.32 11.28
N THR A 54 -24.06 -49.99 10.78
CA THR A 54 -22.87 -49.72 11.63
C THR A 54 -22.72 -48.24 12.02
N SER A 55 -23.30 -47.31 11.26
CA SER A 55 -23.10 -45.86 11.46
C SER A 55 -23.84 -45.28 12.66
N SER A 56 -24.95 -45.90 13.07
CA SER A 56 -25.82 -45.42 14.16
C SER A 56 -25.29 -45.77 15.56
N ASN A 57 -24.56 -46.89 15.73
CA ASN A 57 -23.96 -47.28 17.00
C ASN A 57 -22.62 -46.58 17.31
N LEU A 58 -21.87 -46.16 16.27
CA LEU A 58 -20.69 -45.29 16.43
C LEU A 58 -21.06 -43.86 16.85
N LEU A 59 -22.23 -43.38 16.40
CA LEU A 59 -22.73 -42.02 16.62
C LEU A 59 -23.00 -41.68 18.10
N LEU A 60 -23.54 -42.64 18.87
CA LEU A 60 -23.84 -42.46 20.30
C LEU A 60 -22.60 -42.62 21.19
N HIS A 61 -21.59 -43.36 20.73
CA HIS A 61 -20.37 -43.57 21.49
C HIS A 61 -19.47 -42.32 21.47
N GLU A 62 -19.38 -41.63 20.33
CA GLU A 62 -18.46 -40.50 20.15
C GLU A 62 -18.81 -39.26 20.99
N GLU A 63 -20.09 -39.01 21.29
CA GLU A 63 -20.54 -37.86 22.08
C GLU A 63 -20.27 -38.04 23.59
N ASN A 64 -20.23 -39.29 24.05
CA ASN A 64 -19.96 -39.67 25.44
C ASN A 64 -18.46 -39.81 25.77
N MET A 65 -17.58 -39.77 24.77
CA MET A 65 -16.13 -39.85 24.99
C MET A 65 -15.57 -38.58 25.66
N THR A 66 -14.49 -38.77 26.41
CA THR A 66 -13.70 -37.67 26.98
C THR A 66 -12.86 -37.01 25.89
N LYS A 67 -12.45 -35.75 26.13
CA LYS A 67 -11.62 -34.99 25.19
C LYS A 67 -10.33 -35.75 24.81
N THR A 68 -9.71 -36.42 25.76
CA THR A 68 -8.50 -37.24 25.58
C THR A 68 -8.73 -38.45 24.68
N GLN A 69 -9.89 -39.11 24.81
CA GLN A 69 -10.27 -40.24 23.94
C GLN A 69 -10.50 -39.76 22.50
N LEU A 70 -11.20 -38.63 22.33
CA LEU A 70 -11.40 -38.00 21.02
C LEU A 70 -10.06 -37.63 20.35
N GLN A 71 -9.11 -37.07 21.10
CA GLN A 71 -7.77 -36.75 20.59
C GLN A 71 -6.99 -38.00 20.19
N THR A 72 -7.11 -39.09 20.94
CA THR A 72 -6.44 -40.36 20.64
C THR A 72 -6.97 -40.95 19.33
N LEU A 73 -8.29 -40.92 19.11
CA LEU A 73 -8.91 -41.37 17.87
C LEU A 73 -8.56 -40.49 16.68
N LEU A 74 -8.51 -39.17 16.86
CA LEU A 74 -8.06 -38.24 15.82
C LEU A 74 -6.58 -38.47 15.47
N LYS A 75 -5.72 -38.71 16.46
CA LYS A 75 -4.30 -39.06 16.24
C LYS A 75 -4.16 -40.37 15.46
N GLY A 76 -4.95 -41.39 15.78
CA GLY A 76 -5.01 -42.65 15.04
C GLY A 76 -5.50 -42.52 13.60
N ARG A 77 -6.34 -41.51 13.31
CA ARG A 77 -6.83 -41.17 11.96
C ARG A 77 -5.96 -40.12 11.23
N GLY A 78 -4.83 -39.71 11.82
CA GLY A 78 -3.94 -38.69 11.24
C GLY A 78 -4.57 -37.29 11.15
N LEU A 79 -5.58 -37.00 11.97
CA LEU A 79 -6.32 -35.74 11.99
C LEU A 79 -5.80 -34.81 13.10
N PRO A 80 -5.90 -33.48 12.93
CA PRO A 80 -5.52 -32.51 13.97
C PRO A 80 -6.25 -32.77 15.31
N VAL A 81 -5.51 -32.70 16.42
CA VAL A 81 -6.01 -32.98 17.79
C VAL A 81 -6.29 -31.73 18.63
N SER A 82 -6.12 -30.54 18.05
CA SER A 82 -6.38 -29.25 18.71
C SER A 82 -7.86 -28.86 18.64
N GLY A 83 -8.37 -28.20 19.69
CA GLY A 83 -9.74 -27.69 19.73
C GLY A 83 -10.52 -28.09 20.98
N ASN A 84 -11.78 -27.68 21.00
CA ASN A 84 -12.74 -28.01 22.06
C ASN A 84 -13.49 -29.31 21.74
N LYS A 85 -14.05 -29.98 22.75
CA LYS A 85 -14.75 -31.27 22.61
C LYS A 85 -15.73 -31.34 21.40
N PRO A 86 -16.62 -30.36 21.16
CA PRO A 86 -17.52 -30.42 20.01
C PRO A 86 -16.78 -30.35 18.65
N GLU A 87 -15.71 -29.57 18.55
CA GLU A 87 -14.90 -29.48 17.32
C GLU A 87 -14.19 -30.81 17.01
N LEU A 88 -13.76 -31.55 18.04
CA LEU A 88 -13.14 -32.87 17.88
C LEU A 88 -14.17 -33.91 17.41
N ILE A 89 -15.40 -33.84 17.94
CA ILE A 89 -16.53 -34.70 17.53
C ILE A 89 -16.91 -34.39 16.07
N GLU A 90 -17.08 -33.12 15.71
CA GLU A 90 -17.36 -32.73 14.31
C GLU A 90 -16.25 -33.19 13.34
N ARG A 91 -14.99 -33.13 13.76
CA ARG A 91 -13.85 -33.57 12.95
C ARG A 91 -13.81 -35.09 12.76
N LEU A 92 -14.32 -35.86 13.72
CA LEU A 92 -14.50 -37.31 13.58
C LEU A 92 -15.69 -37.65 12.67
N LYS A 93 -16.79 -36.90 12.78
CA LYS A 93 -18.00 -37.05 11.96
C LYS A 93 -17.76 -36.70 10.49
N ASN A 94 -17.01 -35.64 10.22
CA ASN A 94 -16.80 -35.08 8.88
C ASN A 94 -15.43 -35.48 8.29
N GLY A 95 -15.02 -36.76 8.39
CA GLY A 95 -13.68 -37.23 7.99
C GLY A 95 -13.09 -36.51 6.75
N LEU A 96 -11.88 -35.94 6.91
CA LEU A 96 -11.15 -35.09 5.95
C LEU A 96 -11.88 -33.83 5.42
N SER A 97 -13.17 -33.63 5.68
CA SER A 97 -13.95 -32.45 5.29
C SER A 97 -14.31 -31.52 6.46
N GLY A 98 -13.75 -31.79 7.65
CA GLY A 98 -14.10 -31.16 8.93
C GLY A 98 -13.24 -29.96 9.35
N GLY A 99 -12.96 -29.05 8.42
CA GLY A 99 -12.55 -27.69 8.76
C GLY A 99 -13.19 -26.80 7.72
N SER A 100 -14.10 -25.91 8.12
CA SER A 100 -14.53 -24.81 7.26
C SER A 100 -13.31 -23.93 6.97
N SER A 101 -12.49 -24.35 6.01
CA SER A 101 -11.36 -23.63 5.44
C SER A 101 -11.87 -22.51 4.51
N ALA A 102 -12.99 -21.89 4.84
CA ALA A 102 -13.25 -20.56 4.34
C ALA A 102 -12.25 -19.66 5.08
N PRO A 103 -11.34 -18.96 4.38
CA PRO A 103 -10.46 -18.00 5.03
C PRO A 103 -11.32 -17.07 5.89
N LYS A 104 -11.00 -16.96 7.19
CA LYS A 104 -11.69 -16.00 8.04
C LYS A 104 -11.58 -14.64 7.36
N PRO A 105 -12.67 -13.87 7.27
CA PRO A 105 -12.63 -12.59 6.60
C PRO A 105 -11.56 -11.73 7.25
N LYS A 106 -10.77 -11.05 6.42
CA LYS A 106 -9.69 -10.19 6.88
C LYS A 106 -10.22 -9.20 7.91
N ALA A 107 -9.46 -8.93 8.96
CA ALA A 107 -9.86 -7.96 9.98
C ALA A 107 -10.25 -6.61 9.34
N TRP A 108 -11.37 -6.02 9.77
CA TRP A 108 -11.94 -4.78 9.21
C TRP A 108 -10.88 -3.69 8.96
N GLN A 109 -9.97 -3.50 9.92
CA GLN A 109 -8.93 -2.47 9.86
C GLN A 109 -8.01 -2.55 8.63
N TYR A 110 -7.81 -3.75 8.08
CA TYR A 110 -6.97 -4.01 6.92
C TYR A 110 -7.77 -4.45 5.68
N SER A 111 -9.10 -4.40 5.76
CA SER A 111 -10.00 -4.81 4.70
C SER A 111 -10.02 -3.80 3.55
N ASP A 112 -10.22 -4.28 2.33
CA ASP A 112 -10.42 -3.40 1.18
C ASP A 112 -11.78 -2.71 1.23
N ALA A 113 -12.79 -3.36 1.83
CA ALA A 113 -14.09 -2.76 2.12
C ALA A 113 -13.95 -1.44 2.91
N LYS A 114 -13.10 -1.41 3.96
CA LYS A 114 -12.79 -0.19 4.70
C LYS A 114 -12.08 0.86 3.84
N LYS A 115 -11.12 0.46 3.00
CA LYS A 115 -10.34 1.38 2.15
C LYS A 115 -11.22 2.05 1.09
N ASP A 116 -12.03 1.28 0.40
CA ASP A 116 -12.95 1.78 -0.64
C ASP A 116 -14.01 2.68 -0.02
N LEU A 117 -14.56 2.30 1.12
CA LEU A 117 -15.48 3.13 1.89
C LEU A 117 -14.82 4.44 2.36
N LYS A 118 -13.57 4.39 2.83
CA LYS A 118 -12.81 5.61 3.19
C LYS A 118 -12.66 6.52 1.99
N LYS A 119 -12.30 5.98 0.81
CA LYS A 119 -12.18 6.73 -0.44
C LYS A 119 -13.50 7.38 -0.83
N ALA A 120 -14.60 6.63 -0.74
CA ALA A 120 -15.94 7.14 -1.00
C ALA A 120 -16.35 8.26 -0.03
N LEU A 121 -15.95 8.19 1.26
CA LEU A 121 -16.21 9.25 2.25
C LEU A 121 -15.34 10.51 2.06
N LEU A 122 -14.22 10.38 1.36
CA LEU A 122 -13.36 11.52 0.99
C LEU A 122 -13.89 12.24 -0.25
N ASP A 123 -14.62 11.55 -1.12
CA ASP A 123 -15.23 12.12 -2.32
C ASP A 123 -16.60 12.76 -2.00
N PRO A 124 -16.75 14.09 -2.08
CA PRO A 124 -17.99 14.77 -1.74
C PRO A 124 -19.17 14.42 -2.67
N THR A 125 -18.88 13.90 -3.87
CA THR A 125 -19.90 13.52 -4.86
C THR A 125 -20.44 12.11 -4.66
N SER A 126 -19.79 11.33 -3.78
CA SER A 126 -20.12 9.92 -3.59
C SER A 126 -21.51 9.73 -3.01
N ARG A 127 -22.22 8.70 -3.52
CA ARG A 127 -23.56 8.32 -3.07
C ARG A 127 -23.62 7.95 -1.58
N VAL A 128 -22.50 7.51 -0.99
CA VAL A 128 -22.42 7.10 0.42
C VAL A 128 -22.83 8.21 1.40
N HIS A 129 -22.72 9.48 1.01
CA HIS A 129 -23.14 10.61 1.84
C HIS A 129 -24.66 10.73 1.99
N LYS A 130 -25.42 10.21 1.03
CA LYS A 130 -26.89 10.28 1.00
C LYS A 130 -27.56 9.00 1.52
N MET A 131 -26.80 7.92 1.65
CA MET A 131 -27.31 6.61 2.06
C MET A 131 -27.31 6.48 3.58
N SER A 132 -28.32 5.78 4.09
CA SER A 132 -28.36 5.32 5.47
C SER A 132 -27.32 4.21 5.71
N VAL A 133 -26.94 3.99 6.97
CA VAL A 133 -25.95 2.95 7.32
C VAL A 133 -26.39 1.55 6.86
N SER A 134 -27.68 1.26 6.95
CA SER A 134 -28.28 -0.01 6.50
C SER A 134 -28.21 -0.15 4.98
N GLU A 135 -28.49 0.92 4.24
CA GLU A 135 -28.37 0.90 2.77
C GLU A 135 -26.90 0.73 2.34
N ILE A 136 -25.95 1.36 3.03
CA ILE A 136 -24.52 1.17 2.76
C ILE A 136 -24.13 -0.28 3.04
N TYR A 137 -24.56 -0.85 4.16
CA TYR A 137 -24.31 -2.25 4.50
C TYR A 137 -24.86 -3.21 3.43
N ASN A 138 -26.04 -2.91 2.88
CA ASN A 138 -26.67 -3.71 1.83
C ASN A 138 -26.13 -3.43 0.43
N SER A 139 -25.39 -2.34 0.22
CA SER A 139 -24.88 -1.94 -1.09
C SER A 139 -23.71 -2.78 -1.61
N ASP A 140 -22.97 -3.44 -0.71
CA ASP A 140 -21.81 -4.24 -1.04
C ASP A 140 -21.74 -5.47 -0.11
N ASP A 141 -21.72 -6.66 -0.70
CA ASP A 141 -21.65 -7.92 0.03
C ASP A 141 -20.41 -8.04 0.92
N ARG A 142 -19.33 -7.31 0.59
CA ARG A 142 -18.09 -7.28 1.40
C ARG A 142 -18.30 -6.67 2.78
N TYR A 143 -19.40 -5.95 3.04
CA TYR A 143 -19.72 -5.47 4.38
C TYR A 143 -20.41 -6.52 5.24
N LYS A 144 -21.10 -7.50 4.63
CA LYS A 144 -21.90 -8.52 5.33
C LYS A 144 -21.06 -9.44 6.21
N GLN A 145 -19.80 -9.67 5.82
CA GLN A 145 -18.83 -10.44 6.60
C GLN A 145 -18.43 -9.79 7.95
N TYR A 146 -18.86 -8.55 8.21
CA TYR A 146 -18.55 -7.81 9.44
C TYR A 146 -19.83 -7.59 10.27
N PRO A 147 -20.06 -8.39 11.32
CA PRO A 147 -21.25 -8.26 12.18
C PRO A 147 -21.38 -6.87 12.83
N ASN A 148 -20.25 -6.23 13.12
CA ASN A 148 -20.18 -4.90 13.75
C ASN A 148 -20.04 -3.75 12.74
N PHE A 149 -20.41 -3.96 11.47
CA PHE A 149 -20.27 -2.94 10.42
C PHE A 149 -20.87 -1.57 10.79
N PRO A 150 -22.06 -1.45 11.40
CA PRO A 150 -22.61 -0.14 11.75
C PRO A 150 -21.70 0.68 12.68
N LYS A 151 -21.04 0.01 13.63
CA LYS A 151 -20.05 0.64 14.51
C LYS A 151 -18.82 1.08 13.70
N TYR A 152 -18.28 0.17 12.91
CA TYR A 152 -17.11 0.41 12.07
C TYR A 152 -17.29 1.57 11.08
N TYR A 153 -18.48 1.70 10.49
CA TYR A 153 -18.83 2.82 9.61
C TYR A 153 -18.82 4.15 10.37
N ARG A 154 -19.46 4.20 11.56
CA ARG A 154 -19.51 5.41 12.38
C ARG A 154 -18.11 5.85 12.81
N ASP A 155 -17.28 4.91 13.25
CA ASP A 155 -15.90 5.20 13.65
C ASP A 155 -15.07 5.67 12.45
N LEU A 156 -15.20 5.01 11.29
CA LEU A 156 -14.51 5.42 10.07
C LEU A 156 -14.92 6.83 9.64
N ARG A 157 -16.22 7.15 9.66
CA ARG A 157 -16.73 8.49 9.33
C ARG A 157 -16.14 9.55 10.25
N LYS A 158 -16.10 9.29 11.56
CA LYS A 158 -15.46 10.19 12.54
C LYS A 158 -13.97 10.39 12.25
N HIS A 159 -13.24 9.31 11.96
CA HIS A 159 -11.82 9.40 11.61
C HIS A 159 -11.57 10.19 10.32
N VAL A 160 -12.37 9.95 9.28
CA VAL A 160 -12.26 10.71 8.01
C VAL A 160 -12.53 12.19 8.23
N GLU A 161 -13.53 12.53 9.03
CA GLU A 161 -13.84 13.93 9.34
C GLU A 161 -12.72 14.58 10.15
N ALA A 162 -12.21 13.90 11.18
CA ALA A 162 -11.08 14.39 11.96
C ALA A 162 -9.81 14.59 11.10
N GLU A 163 -9.54 13.67 10.17
CA GLU A 163 -8.43 13.76 9.21
C GLU A 163 -8.60 14.96 8.26
N LYS A 164 -9.83 15.23 7.77
CA LYS A 164 -10.12 16.41 6.96
C LYS A 164 -9.84 17.71 7.72
N ILE A 165 -10.31 17.79 8.98
CA ILE A 165 -10.08 18.94 9.85
C ILE A 165 -8.59 19.12 10.10
N GLN A 166 -7.86 18.04 10.43
CA GLN A 166 -6.43 18.09 10.67
C GLN A 166 -5.66 18.56 9.43
N VAL A 167 -5.93 17.97 8.25
CA VAL A 167 -5.28 18.39 6.99
C VAL A 167 -5.57 19.86 6.70
N HIS A 168 -6.79 20.34 6.97
CA HIS A 168 -7.13 21.74 6.81
C HIS A 168 -6.34 22.64 7.78
N GLN A 169 -6.24 22.25 9.04
CA GLN A 169 -5.46 22.96 10.06
C GLN A 169 -3.97 22.97 9.71
N ASP A 170 -3.39 21.84 9.29
CA ASP A 170 -2.00 21.75 8.85
C ASP A 170 -1.73 22.67 7.65
N ASN A 171 -2.66 22.72 6.69
CA ASN A 171 -2.56 23.64 5.55
C ASN A 171 -2.63 25.11 5.98
N ILE A 172 -3.49 25.46 6.93
CA ILE A 172 -3.56 26.81 7.50
C ILE A 172 -2.25 27.13 8.25
N ALA A 173 -1.78 26.21 9.08
CA ALA A 173 -0.55 26.37 9.87
C ALA A 173 0.67 26.53 8.95
N ALA A 174 0.78 25.74 7.87
CA ALA A 174 1.84 25.87 6.89
C ALA A 174 1.79 27.22 6.18
N LYS A 175 0.61 27.68 5.77
CA LYS A 175 0.44 29.02 5.17
C LYS A 175 0.81 30.14 6.13
N ARG A 176 0.34 30.07 7.38
CA ARG A 176 0.70 31.02 8.44
C ARG A 176 2.19 31.02 8.68
N TYR A 177 2.83 29.86 8.80
CA TYR A 177 4.27 29.75 8.97
C TYR A 177 5.04 30.44 7.84
N ILE A 178 4.62 30.29 6.57
CA ILE A 178 5.23 30.99 5.43
C ILE A 178 5.08 32.52 5.54
N ILE A 179 3.93 33.00 6.04
CA ILE A 179 3.65 34.43 6.22
C ILE A 179 4.45 35.01 7.40
N ASP A 180 4.48 34.29 8.53
CA ASP A 180 5.11 34.73 9.79
C ASP A 180 6.64 34.65 9.73
N ASN A 181 7.18 33.82 8.83
CA ASN A 181 8.62 33.64 8.62
C ASN A 181 9.00 34.09 7.21
N PRO A 182 8.79 35.37 6.86
CA PRO A 182 9.19 35.87 5.56
C PRO A 182 10.71 35.82 5.42
N ARG A 183 11.20 35.70 4.18
CA ARG A 183 12.64 35.85 3.95
C ARG A 183 13.05 37.28 4.31
N PRO A 184 14.16 37.46 5.05
CA PRO A 184 14.52 38.76 5.61
C PRO A 184 14.87 39.81 4.55
N SER A 185 15.22 39.39 3.33
CA SER A 185 15.50 40.26 2.20
C SER A 185 15.05 39.62 0.90
N ASN A 186 14.72 40.44 -0.08
CA ASN A 186 14.53 40.04 -1.48
C ASN A 186 15.85 39.61 -2.14
N LEU A 187 16.99 40.07 -1.61
CA LEU A 187 18.33 39.71 -2.05
C LEU A 187 18.95 38.66 -1.12
N ASN A 188 19.77 37.81 -1.71
CA ASN A 188 20.59 36.89 -0.94
C ASN A 188 21.84 37.61 -0.37
N LYS A 189 22.60 36.89 0.47
CA LYS A 189 23.89 37.37 1.03
C LYS A 189 24.95 37.72 -0.02
N ARG A 190 24.76 37.35 -1.28
CA ARG A 190 25.66 37.59 -2.42
C ARG A 190 25.18 38.78 -3.29
N GLY A 191 24.11 39.47 -2.92
CA GLY A 191 23.65 40.70 -3.57
C GLY A 191 22.73 40.53 -4.78
N TYR A 192 22.21 39.34 -5.07
CA TYR A 192 21.24 39.11 -6.16
C TYR A 192 19.95 38.45 -5.68
N PRO A 193 18.83 38.54 -6.43
CA PRO A 193 17.54 38.05 -5.99
C PRO A 193 17.47 36.55 -5.71
N HIS A 194 16.46 36.13 -4.94
CA HIS A 194 16.15 34.72 -4.72
C HIS A 194 15.50 34.09 -5.96
N TRP A 195 16.19 33.13 -6.60
CA TRP A 195 15.73 32.48 -7.82
C TRP A 195 14.32 31.88 -7.73
N ASP A 196 13.98 31.24 -6.61
CA ASP A 196 12.74 30.49 -6.44
C ASP A 196 11.49 31.37 -6.31
N THR A 197 11.67 32.63 -5.92
CA THR A 197 10.61 33.64 -5.78
C THR A 197 10.64 34.69 -6.90
N HIS A 198 11.64 34.65 -7.77
CA HIS A 198 11.83 35.65 -8.82
C HIS A 198 11.12 35.26 -10.12
N THR A 199 10.58 36.26 -10.84
CA THR A 199 9.86 36.07 -12.11
C THR A 199 10.70 35.40 -13.20
N ALA A 200 12.02 35.60 -13.16
CA ALA A 200 12.98 34.93 -14.06
C ALA A 200 12.82 33.40 -14.08
N LYS A 201 12.41 32.78 -12.98
CA LYS A 201 12.19 31.33 -12.93
C LYS A 201 11.07 30.91 -13.87
N GLU A 202 9.89 31.50 -13.74
CA GLU A 202 8.73 31.19 -14.59
C GLU A 202 9.04 31.47 -16.06
N MET A 203 9.72 32.60 -16.33
CA MET A 203 10.15 32.94 -17.69
C MET A 203 11.11 31.89 -18.27
N LEU A 204 12.08 31.41 -17.49
CA LEU A 204 13.04 30.40 -17.94
C LEU A 204 12.39 29.04 -18.16
N GLU A 205 11.44 28.64 -17.31
CA GLU A 205 10.67 27.40 -17.50
C GLU A 205 9.97 27.40 -18.87
N VAL A 206 9.35 28.53 -19.24
CA VAL A 206 8.70 28.71 -20.56
C VAL A 206 9.72 28.73 -21.70
N ASP A 207 10.84 29.45 -21.56
CA ASP A 207 11.85 29.55 -22.62
C ASP A 207 12.56 28.21 -22.90
N VAL A 208 12.80 27.41 -21.86
CA VAL A 208 13.35 26.05 -22.00
C VAL A 208 12.31 25.11 -22.60
N ALA A 209 11.03 25.22 -22.23
CA ALA A 209 9.96 24.44 -22.86
C ALA A 209 9.83 24.76 -24.36
N ASN A 210 10.03 26.02 -24.74
CA ASN A 210 10.11 26.48 -26.13
C ASN A 210 11.45 26.20 -26.82
N LYS A 211 12.36 25.45 -26.18
CA LYS A 211 13.69 25.07 -26.69
C LYS A 211 14.60 26.24 -27.07
N LYS A 212 14.39 27.45 -26.53
CA LYS A 212 15.30 28.58 -26.78
C LYS A 212 16.72 28.34 -26.29
N ASN A 213 16.89 27.48 -25.28
CA ASN A 213 18.20 27.06 -24.80
C ASN A 213 18.99 26.20 -25.81
N GLU A 214 18.35 25.68 -26.86
CA GLU A 214 19.01 24.91 -27.93
C GLU A 214 19.51 25.83 -29.04
N SER A 215 18.88 26.99 -29.24
CA SER A 215 19.26 27.95 -30.27
C SER A 215 20.33 28.96 -29.84
N MET A 216 20.46 29.23 -28.54
CA MET A 216 21.44 30.20 -28.04
C MET A 216 22.10 29.75 -26.73
N ALA A 217 23.34 30.19 -26.51
CA ALA A 217 24.08 29.91 -25.29
C ALA A 217 23.43 30.60 -24.08
N PRO A 218 23.58 30.07 -22.84
CA PRO A 218 23.02 30.69 -21.63
C PRO A 218 23.40 32.17 -21.46
N ARG A 219 24.61 32.56 -21.89
CA ARG A 219 25.04 33.98 -21.88
C ARG A 219 24.18 34.84 -22.80
N GLN A 220 23.89 34.38 -24.01
CA GLN A 220 23.02 35.10 -24.95
C GLN A 220 21.57 35.10 -24.47
N LEU A 221 21.09 33.96 -23.95
CA LEU A 221 19.74 33.85 -23.39
C LEU A 221 19.53 34.87 -22.26
N ARG A 222 20.53 35.07 -21.41
CA ARG A 222 20.49 36.08 -20.33
C ARG A 222 20.28 37.50 -20.86
N GLU A 223 20.87 37.85 -22.01
CA GLU A 223 20.73 39.20 -22.57
C GLU A 223 19.33 39.47 -23.15
N THR A 224 18.54 38.43 -23.41
CA THR A 224 17.20 38.56 -24.03
C THR A 224 16.15 39.18 -23.11
N ARG A 225 16.31 39.09 -21.78
CA ARG A 225 15.33 39.59 -20.81
C ARG A 225 16.03 40.26 -19.63
N ASP A 226 15.50 41.39 -19.20
CA ASP A 226 16.11 42.15 -18.10
C ASP A 226 16.06 41.38 -16.77
N ALA A 227 14.98 40.63 -16.52
CA ALA A 227 14.86 39.77 -15.34
C ALA A 227 15.98 38.70 -15.23
N TYR A 228 16.61 38.31 -16.33
CA TYR A 228 17.75 37.38 -16.32
C TYR A 228 19.06 38.07 -15.99
N LYS A 229 19.20 39.34 -16.38
CA LYS A 229 20.40 40.15 -16.15
C LYS A 229 20.64 40.42 -14.66
N GLU A 230 19.58 40.40 -13.84
CA GLU A 230 19.64 40.52 -12.38
C GLU A 230 20.45 39.39 -11.70
N PHE A 231 20.67 38.26 -12.39
CA PHE A 231 21.48 37.17 -11.89
C PHE A 231 22.89 37.21 -12.50
N PRO A 232 23.94 36.88 -11.72
CA PRO A 232 25.28 36.66 -12.27
C PRO A 232 25.26 35.61 -13.38
N GLY A 233 26.09 35.79 -14.41
CA GLY A 233 26.05 34.95 -15.61
C GLY A 233 26.32 33.47 -15.34
N ASP A 234 27.22 33.15 -14.41
CA ASP A 234 27.51 31.78 -13.99
C ASP A 234 26.34 31.13 -13.24
N ILE A 235 25.68 31.90 -12.37
CA ILE A 235 24.50 31.47 -11.63
C ILE A 235 23.34 31.23 -12.59
N PHE A 236 23.09 32.17 -13.51
CA PHE A 236 22.04 32.02 -14.53
C PHE A 236 22.29 30.78 -15.39
N ALA A 237 23.52 30.56 -15.87
CA ALA A 237 23.87 29.37 -16.64
C ALA A 237 23.56 28.07 -15.88
N LYS A 238 23.89 28.00 -14.58
CA LYS A 238 23.51 26.85 -13.72
C LYS A 238 22.00 26.64 -13.66
N ARG A 239 21.20 27.72 -13.63
CA ARG A 239 19.73 27.62 -13.64
C ARG A 239 19.20 27.11 -14.97
N VAL A 240 19.77 27.55 -16.10
CA VAL A 240 19.43 27.02 -17.43
C VAL A 240 19.66 25.51 -17.47
N TYR A 241 20.85 25.03 -17.08
CA TYR A 241 21.14 23.59 -17.10
C TYR A 241 20.25 22.78 -16.15
N ALA A 242 19.97 23.31 -14.95
CA ALA A 242 19.09 22.66 -13.99
C ALA A 242 17.66 22.53 -14.55
N GLU A 243 17.14 23.58 -15.20
CA GLU A 243 15.80 23.55 -15.79
C GLU A 243 15.73 22.61 -17.00
N VAL A 244 16.72 22.64 -17.89
CA VAL A 244 16.85 21.70 -19.01
C VAL A 244 16.84 20.25 -18.49
N SER A 245 17.61 19.96 -17.44
CA SER A 245 17.66 18.63 -16.84
C SER A 245 16.32 18.22 -16.22
N LYS A 246 15.66 19.13 -15.49
CA LYS A 246 14.33 18.93 -14.92
C LYS A 246 13.32 18.55 -16.00
N GLN A 247 13.26 19.28 -17.11
CA GLN A 247 12.31 19.02 -18.19
C GLN A 247 12.63 17.72 -18.95
N LYS A 248 13.91 17.48 -19.30
CA LYS A 248 14.33 16.23 -19.98
C LYS A 248 14.03 14.99 -19.15
N THR A 249 14.29 15.05 -17.84
CA THR A 249 14.11 13.90 -16.95
C THR A 249 12.68 13.73 -16.45
N ALA A 250 11.79 14.71 -16.65
CA ALA A 250 10.41 14.68 -16.16
C ALA A 250 9.64 13.43 -16.64
N ALA A 251 9.73 13.10 -17.93
CA ALA A 251 9.07 11.92 -18.49
C ALA A 251 9.61 10.61 -17.90
N PHE A 252 10.93 10.50 -17.75
CA PHE A 252 11.56 9.34 -17.12
C PHE A 252 11.13 9.18 -15.65
N TRP A 253 11.12 10.26 -14.88
CA TRP A 253 10.68 10.23 -13.49
C TRP A 253 9.19 9.92 -13.36
N ALA A 254 8.35 10.40 -14.28
CA ALA A 254 6.94 10.03 -14.35
C ALA A 254 6.76 8.55 -14.63
N HIS A 255 7.44 8.00 -15.64
CA HIS A 255 7.43 6.57 -15.94
C HIS A 255 7.91 5.74 -14.75
N LYS A 256 9.03 6.11 -14.12
CA LYS A 256 9.58 5.41 -12.95
C LYS A 256 8.61 5.44 -11.76
N ARG A 257 7.96 6.58 -11.52
CA ARG A 257 6.91 6.73 -10.49
C ARG A 257 5.70 5.84 -10.79
N ASN A 258 5.23 5.85 -12.04
CA ASN A 258 4.08 5.05 -12.47
C ASN A 258 4.38 3.55 -12.39
N LYS A 259 5.57 3.11 -12.81
CA LYS A 259 6.02 1.71 -12.68
C LYS A 259 6.08 1.27 -11.22
N LYS A 260 6.65 2.10 -10.33
CA LYS A 260 6.68 1.81 -8.89
C LYS A 260 5.27 1.80 -8.28
N GLY A 261 4.42 2.74 -8.68
CA GLY A 261 3.02 2.80 -8.27
C GLY A 261 2.23 1.56 -8.73
N MET A 262 2.43 1.14 -9.97
CA MET A 262 1.80 -0.04 -10.55
C MET A 262 2.31 -1.33 -9.90
N ALA A 263 3.62 -1.45 -9.67
CA ALA A 263 4.18 -2.60 -8.95
C ALA A 263 3.57 -2.72 -7.54
N LYS A 264 3.47 -1.60 -6.81
CA LYS A 264 2.79 -1.57 -5.51
C LYS A 264 1.31 -1.94 -5.61
N TYR A 265 0.62 -1.46 -6.66
CA TYR A 265 -0.77 -1.82 -6.92
C TYR A 265 -0.95 -3.31 -7.25
N LEU A 266 -0.07 -3.89 -8.06
CA LEU A 266 -0.09 -5.31 -8.40
C LEU A 266 0.30 -6.20 -7.22
N GLU A 267 1.26 -5.77 -6.40
CA GLU A 267 1.58 -6.43 -5.12
C GLU A 267 0.37 -6.41 -4.19
N ASP A 268 -0.28 -5.25 -4.06
CA ASP A 268 -1.54 -5.13 -3.33
C ASP A 268 -2.61 -6.08 -3.91
N ILE A 269 -2.76 -6.20 -5.24
CA ILE A 269 -3.69 -7.16 -5.87
C ILE A 269 -3.29 -8.62 -5.61
N ALA A 270 -2.02 -8.98 -5.74
CA ALA A 270 -1.56 -10.34 -5.51
C ALA A 270 -1.80 -10.76 -4.06
N LEU A 271 -1.60 -9.83 -3.12
CA LEU A 271 -1.99 -10.01 -1.72
C LEU A 271 -3.52 -10.12 -1.55
N ARG A 272 -4.33 -9.52 -2.43
CA ARG A 272 -5.80 -9.70 -2.45
C ARG A 272 -6.24 -11.06 -2.99
N VAL A 273 -5.53 -11.61 -3.97
CA VAL A 273 -5.91 -12.89 -4.62
C VAL A 273 -5.42 -14.10 -3.84
N ARG A 274 -4.30 -13.97 -3.10
CA ARG A 274 -3.73 -15.06 -2.29
C ARG A 274 -4.31 -15.17 -0.88
N ALA A 275 -5.09 -14.20 -0.43
CA ALA A 275 -5.70 -14.15 0.90
C ALA A 275 -7.18 -14.55 0.85
#